data_AF-A0A3D1AG35-F1
#
_entry.id   AF-A0A3D1AG35-F1
#
_cell.length_a   1.000
_cell.length_b   1.000
_cell.length_c   1.000
_cell.angle_alpha   90.00
_cell.angle_beta   90.00
_cell.angle_gamma   90.00
#
_symmetry.space_group_name_H-M   'P 1'
#
loop_
_entity.id
_entity.type
_entity.pdbx_description
1 polymer ?
#
loop_
_entity_poly.entity_id
_entity_poly.type
_entity_poly.pdbx_seq_one_letter_code
_entity_poly.pdbx_strand_id
1 'polypeptide(L)'
;MKQGNKFNTKKICSRIHMAGLGLMLFMAVSCDEEKVGQNPTNNTSPSPVFNVQSQPLPGGAKITYDLPDETDISYVMCEYMFKEEKKIVRSSIYNNYLYIEGLGEIEPCNFTLYLVDHSENRSTPVASSFTPLEPPFQTIYKTLEMEADFGGVVIRWKNEGNVVIGAFLLAMDDNGEWEEKDLVFSTVKEDKRSIRGYAVEERVFGVTLVDQYGNTSDTFKITTVPLYEKELNKKNFKRVGLAGDNNTSHNNRPIEFIWDGDLNQIWHTVPNAGFTPPQTFTIDLGAQAQLSRLMLWNRLDGFTFAQHNVHYFEVWGTNELKEPVGSDYWSTGNWRDDWVLLGDFEEIKPSGLPLNQNNDEDVAATNAGLEFIFESGTGDLRYIRFVVKETWARTAALHIAEIAVFGDDGVRE
;
A
#
# COMPACT_ATOMS: atom_id res chain seq x y z
N MET A 1 38.49 -56.28 -42.94
CA MET A 1 38.83 -54.95 -42.42
C MET A 1 37.68 -54.51 -41.51
N LYS A 2 37.97 -54.33 -40.21
CA LYS A 2 37.13 -53.79 -39.11
C LYS A 2 35.76 -54.47 -38.87
N GLN A 3 35.71 -55.56 -38.10
CA GLN A 3 35.53 -55.62 -36.63
C GLN A 3 34.26 -54.94 -36.11
N GLY A 4 33.22 -55.76 -35.91
CA GLY A 4 32.30 -55.58 -34.79
C GLY A 4 32.80 -56.34 -33.57
N ASN A 5 32.21 -56.08 -32.40
CA ASN A 5 32.01 -57.17 -31.45
C ASN A 5 30.89 -56.90 -30.44
N LYS A 6 30.16 -58.00 -30.19
CA LYS A 6 28.95 -58.15 -29.39
C LYS A 6 29.27 -58.37 -27.90
N PHE A 7 28.27 -58.07 -27.09
CA PHE A 7 27.94 -58.66 -25.79
C PHE A 7 28.23 -60.18 -25.69
N ASN A 8 28.70 -60.73 -24.55
CA ASN A 8 27.90 -61.08 -23.36
C ASN A 8 28.61 -62.09 -22.40
N THR A 9 28.34 -61.96 -21.09
CA THR A 9 28.23 -62.99 -20.02
C THR A 9 29.35 -64.03 -19.74
N LYS A 10 29.84 -64.13 -18.47
CA LYS A 10 29.34 -65.01 -17.38
C LYS A 10 30.29 -65.05 -16.15
N LYS A 11 29.66 -65.22 -14.97
CA LYS A 11 30.10 -65.45 -13.58
C LYS A 11 31.30 -66.39 -13.36
N ILE A 12 32.01 -66.24 -12.22
CA ILE A 12 32.45 -67.24 -11.19
C ILE A 12 33.21 -66.48 -10.07
N CYS A 13 32.60 -66.20 -8.91
CA CYS A 13 32.68 -66.92 -7.62
C CYS A 13 34.05 -66.99 -6.91
N SER A 14 34.17 -66.20 -5.82
CA SER A 14 34.54 -66.56 -4.43
C SER A 14 35.83 -67.34 -4.10
N ARG A 15 36.66 -66.73 -3.22
CA ARG A 15 37.37 -67.26 -2.01
C ARG A 15 38.76 -66.61 -1.83
N ILE A 16 38.95 -65.71 -0.84
CA ILE A 16 39.50 -65.94 0.52
C ILE A 16 40.93 -66.53 0.52
N HIS A 17 41.92 -65.75 1.00
CA HIS A 17 43.06 -66.07 1.91
C HIS A 17 43.92 -64.78 2.05
N MET A 18 43.91 -64.02 3.16
CA MET A 18 44.60 -64.20 4.46
C MET A 18 46.03 -63.62 4.50
N ALA A 19 46.34 -62.95 5.63
CA ALA A 19 47.60 -62.31 6.08
C ALA A 19 47.78 -60.85 5.65
N GLY A 20 48.05 -59.86 6.52
CA GLY A 20 48.36 -59.88 7.94
C GLY A 20 48.45 -58.46 8.51
N LEU A 21 48.36 -58.41 9.83
CA LEU A 21 48.43 -57.32 10.80
C LEU A 21 49.46 -56.18 10.51
N GLY A 22 49.05 -54.93 10.68
CA GLY A 22 49.95 -53.77 10.60
C GLY A 22 49.30 -52.44 10.98
N LEU A 23 49.09 -52.25 12.29
CA LEU A 23 48.98 -51.00 13.05
C LEU A 23 49.10 -49.67 12.25
N MET A 24 47.98 -48.95 12.07
CA MET A 24 47.98 -47.48 11.96
C MET A 24 46.74 -46.91 12.64
N LEU A 25 46.92 -46.62 13.92
CA LEU A 25 46.01 -45.89 14.78
C LEU A 25 45.91 -44.45 14.26
N PHE A 26 44.93 -44.15 13.41
CA PHE A 26 44.60 -42.78 13.06
C PHE A 26 43.94 -42.11 14.27
N MET A 27 44.66 -41.16 14.85
CA MET A 27 44.18 -40.30 15.92
C MET A 27 42.96 -39.51 15.42
N ALA A 28 41.80 -39.77 16.00
CA ALA A 28 40.68 -38.85 15.96
C ALA A 28 41.00 -37.71 16.93
N VAL A 29 41.69 -36.69 16.45
CA VAL A 29 41.78 -35.40 17.14
C VAL A 29 40.43 -34.73 16.91
N SER A 30 39.56 -34.83 17.91
CA SER A 30 38.39 -33.97 18.03
C SER A 30 38.91 -32.55 18.23
N CYS A 31 38.68 -31.69 17.24
CA CYS A 31 38.80 -30.25 17.41
C CYS A 31 37.53 -29.83 18.15
N ASP A 32 37.61 -29.52 19.44
CA ASP A 32 36.53 -28.80 20.11
C ASP A 32 36.39 -27.44 19.43
N GLU A 33 35.22 -27.17 18.83
CA GLU A 33 34.90 -25.82 18.36
C GLU A 33 34.96 -24.87 19.55
N GLU A 34 35.77 -23.81 19.43
CA GLU A 34 35.84 -22.72 20.40
C GLU A 34 34.42 -22.15 20.59
N LYS A 35 33.90 -22.22 21.82
CA LYS A 35 32.58 -21.68 22.12
C LYS A 35 32.55 -20.18 21.80
N VAL A 36 31.71 -19.78 20.85
CA VAL A 36 31.39 -18.38 20.59
C VAL A 36 30.51 -17.86 21.74
N GLY A 37 31.09 -17.08 22.66
CA GLY A 37 30.37 -16.53 23.81
C GLY A 37 31.30 -16.21 24.99
N GLN A 38 30.74 -15.76 26.12
CA GLN A 38 31.52 -15.64 27.37
C GLN A 38 31.85 -17.03 27.89
N ASN A 39 33.09 -17.22 28.36
CA ASN A 39 33.48 -18.47 29.01
C ASN A 39 32.75 -18.56 30.37
N PRO A 40 32.11 -19.70 30.69
CA PRO A 40 31.46 -19.89 31.98
C PRO A 40 32.41 -19.58 33.12
N THR A 41 32.03 -18.64 33.99
CA THR A 41 32.84 -18.22 35.15
C THR A 41 32.51 -19.06 36.38
N ASN A 42 31.31 -19.63 36.45
CA ASN A 42 30.86 -20.54 37.50
C ASN A 42 29.74 -21.47 36.98
N ASN A 43 29.26 -22.38 37.83
CA ASN A 43 28.14 -23.29 37.53
C ASN A 43 26.99 -23.11 38.55
N THR A 44 26.85 -21.89 39.08
CA THR A 44 25.88 -21.54 40.11
C THR A 44 24.75 -20.77 39.45
N SER A 45 23.54 -21.32 39.46
CA SER A 45 22.37 -20.61 38.93
C SER A 45 22.07 -19.33 39.70
N PRO A 46 21.65 -18.25 39.02
CA PRO A 46 21.24 -17.01 39.67
C PRO A 46 19.89 -17.17 40.38
N SER A 47 19.57 -16.25 41.29
CA SER A 47 18.23 -16.17 41.89
C SER A 47 17.18 -15.80 40.83
N PRO A 48 15.93 -16.29 40.94
CA PRO A 48 14.88 -15.91 40.00
C PRO A 48 14.51 -14.43 40.14
N VAL A 49 13.95 -13.87 39.07
CA VAL A 49 13.24 -12.57 39.13
C VAL A 49 12.05 -12.65 40.07
N PHE A 50 11.62 -11.51 40.63
CA PHE A 50 10.49 -11.45 41.56
C PHE A 50 9.54 -10.28 41.23
N ASN A 51 8.41 -10.17 41.95
CA ASN A 51 7.37 -9.16 41.72
C ASN A 51 6.88 -9.09 40.26
N VAL A 52 6.72 -10.25 39.62
CA VAL A 52 6.27 -10.33 38.22
C VAL A 52 4.84 -9.81 38.10
N GLN A 53 4.63 -8.84 37.21
CA GLN A 53 3.33 -8.29 36.84
C GLN A 53 3.16 -8.32 35.32
N SER A 54 1.93 -8.50 34.87
CA SER A 54 1.55 -8.48 33.47
C SER A 54 0.51 -7.39 33.22
N GLN A 55 0.80 -6.50 32.27
CA GLN A 55 -0.12 -5.50 31.76
C GLN A 55 -0.57 -5.93 30.35
N PRO A 56 -1.83 -6.35 30.16
CA PRO A 56 -2.37 -6.68 28.84
C PRO A 56 -2.25 -5.52 27.85
N LEU A 57 -1.89 -5.84 26.60
CA LEU A 57 -1.82 -4.93 25.46
C LEU A 57 -2.53 -5.58 24.25
N PRO A 58 -2.91 -4.81 23.21
CA PRO A 58 -3.47 -5.37 21.98
C PRO A 58 -2.53 -6.42 21.38
N GLY A 59 -2.99 -7.67 21.30
CA GLY A 59 -2.20 -8.79 20.78
C GLY A 59 -0.96 -9.13 21.63
N GLY A 60 -0.95 -8.82 22.93
CA GLY A 60 0.22 -9.05 23.76
C GLY A 60 0.11 -8.62 25.21
N ALA A 61 1.26 -8.47 25.85
CA ALA A 61 1.38 -7.85 27.16
C ALA A 61 2.78 -7.30 27.40
N LYS A 62 2.85 -6.29 28.28
CA LYS A 62 4.09 -5.87 28.92
C LYS A 62 4.26 -6.64 30.22
N ILE A 63 5.36 -7.36 30.35
CA ILE A 63 5.73 -8.10 31.56
C ILE A 63 6.80 -7.31 32.29
N THR A 64 6.54 -6.95 33.55
CA THR A 64 7.49 -6.24 34.43
C THR A 64 7.91 -7.12 35.59
N TYR A 65 9.13 -6.98 36.07
CA TYR A 65 9.71 -7.80 37.14
C TYR A 65 10.87 -7.06 37.81
N ASP A 66 11.22 -7.47 39.02
CA ASP A 66 12.41 -6.98 39.74
C ASP A 66 13.58 -7.98 39.60
N LEU A 67 14.79 -7.44 39.51
CA LEU A 67 16.03 -8.21 39.42
C LEU A 67 16.65 -8.39 40.83
N PRO A 68 17.23 -9.57 41.12
CA PRO A 68 18.02 -9.76 42.35
C PRO A 68 19.31 -8.94 42.32
N ASP A 69 19.86 -8.65 43.50
CA ASP A 69 21.15 -7.98 43.65
C ASP A 69 22.29 -8.97 43.44
N GLU A 70 22.58 -9.26 42.17
CA GLU A 70 23.63 -10.18 41.72
C GLU A 70 24.46 -9.50 40.62
N THR A 71 25.78 -9.71 40.62
CA THR A 71 26.71 -9.00 39.72
C THR A 71 27.01 -9.74 38.42
N ASP A 72 26.70 -11.03 38.36
CA ASP A 72 27.00 -11.93 37.23
C ASP A 72 25.77 -12.28 36.38
N ILE A 73 24.70 -11.48 36.46
CA ILE A 73 23.48 -11.67 35.66
C ILE A 73 23.60 -11.06 34.26
N SER A 74 23.01 -11.69 33.24
CA SER A 74 23.10 -11.27 31.83
C SER A 74 21.78 -10.75 31.28
N TYR A 75 20.73 -11.57 31.34
CA TYR A 75 19.45 -11.27 30.71
C TYR A 75 18.31 -12.07 31.34
N VAL A 76 17.10 -11.58 31.19
CA VAL A 76 15.87 -12.31 31.50
C VAL A 76 15.35 -12.93 30.21
N MET A 77 15.06 -14.23 30.26
CA MET A 77 14.49 -15.01 29.17
C MET A 77 13.04 -15.35 29.49
N CYS A 78 12.15 -15.08 28.54
CA CYS A 78 10.74 -15.45 28.60
C CYS A 78 10.43 -16.51 27.55
N GLU A 79 9.90 -17.64 27.98
CA GLU A 79 9.36 -18.68 27.10
C GLU A 79 7.83 -18.65 27.14
N TYR A 80 7.18 -18.59 25.98
CA TYR A 80 5.72 -18.60 25.83
C TYR A 80 5.30 -19.37 24.57
N MET A 81 3.99 -19.63 24.42
CA MET A 81 3.46 -20.31 23.24
C MET A 81 2.84 -19.30 22.26
N PHE A 82 3.16 -19.45 20.97
CA PHE A 82 2.56 -18.68 19.88
C PHE A 82 2.31 -19.59 18.67
N LYS A 83 1.05 -19.66 18.21
CA LYS A 83 0.64 -20.57 17.12
C LYS A 83 1.15 -22.00 17.34
N GLU A 84 0.97 -22.51 18.55
CA GLU A 84 1.44 -23.84 18.99
C GLU A 84 2.96 -24.05 18.99
N GLU A 85 3.75 -23.02 18.70
CA GLU A 85 5.21 -23.05 18.77
C GLU A 85 5.73 -22.36 20.04
N LYS A 86 6.73 -22.96 20.69
CA LYS A 86 7.46 -22.26 21.77
C LYS A 86 8.26 -21.11 21.17
N LYS A 87 8.01 -19.89 21.65
CA LYS A 87 8.77 -18.68 21.33
C LYS A 87 9.57 -18.22 22.55
N ILE A 88 10.67 -17.54 22.26
CA ILE A 88 11.59 -17.01 23.26
C ILE A 88 11.78 -15.52 23.00
N VAL A 89 11.57 -14.71 24.04
CA VAL A 89 11.95 -13.29 24.06
C VAL A 89 12.98 -13.09 25.17
N ARG A 90 13.95 -12.20 24.93
CA ARG A 90 14.97 -11.86 25.92
C ARG A 90 14.95 -10.36 26.19
N SER A 91 15.29 -9.99 27.42
CA SER A 91 15.55 -8.62 27.81
C SER A 91 16.85 -8.55 28.58
N SER A 92 17.70 -7.57 28.27
CA SER A 92 18.92 -7.34 29.04
C SER A 92 18.59 -6.90 30.47
N ILE A 93 19.54 -7.12 31.39
CA ILE A 93 19.43 -6.68 32.80
C ILE A 93 19.34 -5.15 32.99
N TYR A 94 19.57 -4.37 31.93
CA TYR A 94 19.38 -2.92 31.97
C TYR A 94 17.90 -2.51 31.89
N ASN A 95 17.01 -3.47 31.62
CA ASN A 95 15.57 -3.30 31.66
C ASN A 95 14.96 -4.24 32.70
N ASN A 96 13.85 -3.80 33.28
CA ASN A 96 13.06 -4.57 34.23
C ASN A 96 11.70 -5.00 33.62
N TYR A 97 11.65 -5.08 32.29
CA TYR A 97 10.46 -5.47 31.54
C TYR A 97 10.79 -6.12 30.20
N LEU A 98 9.81 -6.81 29.62
CA LEU A 98 9.82 -7.31 28.24
C LEU A 98 8.40 -7.28 27.66
N TYR A 99 8.30 -7.39 26.34
CA TYR A 99 7.01 -7.49 25.65
C TYR A 99 6.82 -8.88 25.07
N ILE A 100 5.61 -9.39 25.19
CA ILE A 100 5.09 -10.48 24.36
C ILE A 100 4.13 -9.81 23.39
N GLU A 101 4.33 -10.00 22.09
CA GLU A 101 3.57 -9.34 21.02
C GLU A 101 3.17 -10.32 19.92
N GLY A 102 2.21 -9.91 19.11
CA GLY A 102 1.78 -10.65 17.94
C GLY A 102 0.82 -11.80 18.22
N LEU A 103 0.25 -11.91 19.42
CA LEU A 103 -0.79 -12.89 19.72
C LEU A 103 -2.06 -12.57 18.95
N GLY A 104 -2.52 -13.53 18.13
CA GLY A 104 -3.69 -13.35 17.28
C GLY A 104 -5.04 -13.58 17.96
N GLU A 105 -5.05 -14.11 19.18
CA GLU A 105 -6.26 -14.55 19.89
C GLU A 105 -6.37 -13.91 21.28
N ILE A 106 -7.60 -13.68 21.73
CA ILE A 106 -7.91 -13.17 23.09
C ILE A 106 -8.00 -14.36 24.06
N GLU A 107 -6.90 -15.10 24.18
CA GLU A 107 -6.82 -16.29 25.02
C GLU A 107 -5.71 -16.18 26.08
N PRO A 108 -5.85 -16.86 27.24
CA PRO A 108 -4.78 -16.91 28.23
C PRO A 108 -3.45 -17.42 27.64
N CYS A 109 -2.43 -16.57 27.68
CA CYS A 109 -1.07 -16.90 27.32
C CYS A 109 -0.27 -17.21 28.60
N ASN A 110 0.15 -18.47 28.74
CA ASN A 110 1.07 -18.87 29.80
C ASN A 110 2.50 -18.56 29.37
N PHE A 111 3.29 -18.00 30.28
CA PHE A 111 4.70 -17.71 30.05
C PHE A 111 5.55 -18.09 31.27
N THR A 112 6.84 -18.35 31.02
CA THR A 112 7.82 -18.68 32.07
C THR A 112 9.05 -17.80 31.92
N LEU A 113 9.44 -17.14 33.02
CA LEU A 113 10.64 -16.34 33.10
C LEU A 113 11.79 -17.11 33.74
N TYR A 114 13.00 -16.85 33.22
CA TYR A 114 14.27 -17.30 33.77
C TYR A 114 15.23 -16.12 33.81
N LEU A 115 15.94 -15.91 34.92
CA LEU A 115 17.14 -15.08 34.92
C LEU A 115 18.31 -15.94 34.45
N VAL A 116 19.12 -15.40 33.55
CA VAL A 116 20.28 -16.09 32.98
C VAL A 116 21.53 -15.29 33.31
N ASP A 117 22.55 -15.98 33.83
CA ASP A 117 23.83 -15.40 34.23
C ASP A 117 24.84 -15.32 33.07
N HIS A 118 26.06 -14.84 33.34
CA HIS A 118 27.17 -14.78 32.37
C HIS A 118 27.70 -16.15 31.95
N SER A 119 27.38 -17.19 32.71
CA SER A 119 27.77 -18.58 32.46
C SER A 119 26.68 -19.39 31.76
N GLU A 120 25.58 -18.74 31.34
CA GLU A 120 24.37 -19.34 30.77
C GLU A 120 23.63 -20.32 31.71
N ASN A 121 23.85 -20.21 33.02
CA ASN A 121 23.02 -20.89 34.01
C ASN A 121 21.68 -20.17 34.14
N ARG A 122 20.60 -20.95 34.19
CA ARG A 122 19.24 -20.44 34.37
C ARG A 122 18.83 -20.54 35.84
N SER A 123 18.12 -19.53 36.33
CA SER A 123 17.41 -19.59 37.61
C SER A 123 16.35 -20.68 37.62
N THR A 124 15.75 -20.92 38.78
CA THR A 124 14.45 -21.62 38.84
C THR A 124 13.38 -20.85 38.05
N PRO A 125 12.42 -21.53 37.38
CA PRO A 125 11.41 -20.87 36.57
C PRO A 125 10.40 -20.07 37.42
N VAL A 126 9.96 -18.94 36.88
CA VAL A 126 8.81 -18.18 37.40
C VAL A 126 7.70 -18.19 36.36
N ALA A 127 6.67 -19.00 36.59
CA ALA A 127 5.53 -19.14 35.69
C ALA A 127 4.42 -18.14 36.05
N SER A 128 3.80 -17.54 35.04
CA SER A 128 2.63 -16.68 35.18
C SER A 128 1.81 -16.69 33.89
N SER A 129 0.71 -15.94 33.85
CA SER A 129 -0.15 -15.84 32.68
C SER A 129 -0.80 -14.46 32.55
N PHE A 130 -1.30 -14.18 31.36
CA PHE A 130 -2.12 -13.00 31.06
C PHE A 130 -3.07 -13.34 29.91
N THR A 131 -4.10 -12.52 29.71
CA THR A 131 -4.93 -12.57 28.50
C THR A 131 -4.71 -11.24 27.76
N PRO A 132 -4.30 -11.25 26.48
CA PRO A 132 -4.06 -10.02 25.74
C PRO A 132 -5.35 -9.26 25.51
N LEU A 133 -5.25 -7.98 25.17
CA LEU A 133 -6.39 -7.25 24.59
C LEU A 133 -6.57 -7.66 23.12
N GLU A 134 -7.73 -7.36 22.56
CA GLU A 134 -8.03 -7.64 21.16
C GLU A 134 -6.93 -7.11 20.22
N PRO A 135 -6.37 -7.96 19.34
CA PRO A 135 -5.27 -7.55 18.48
C PRO A 135 -5.72 -6.55 17.41
N PRO A 136 -4.81 -5.68 16.95
CA PRO A 136 -5.16 -4.60 16.04
C PRO A 136 -5.88 -5.05 14.76
N PHE A 137 -5.43 -6.12 14.09
CA PHE A 137 -6.07 -6.58 12.85
C PHE A 137 -7.55 -6.95 13.01
N GLN A 138 -7.95 -7.48 14.17
CA GLN A 138 -9.37 -7.76 14.46
C GLN A 138 -10.17 -6.48 14.72
N THR A 139 -9.59 -5.53 15.46
CA THR A 139 -10.26 -4.23 15.68
C THR A 139 -10.44 -3.45 14.38
N ILE A 140 -9.45 -3.50 13.48
CA ILE A 140 -9.51 -2.89 12.14
C ILE A 140 -10.55 -3.62 11.28
N TYR A 141 -10.56 -4.96 11.30
CA TYR A 141 -11.52 -5.78 10.55
C TYR A 141 -12.98 -5.37 10.83
N LYS A 142 -13.31 -5.07 12.09
CA LYS A 142 -14.64 -4.62 12.50
C LYS A 142 -15.05 -3.26 11.93
N THR A 143 -14.12 -2.50 11.35
CA THR A 143 -14.36 -1.19 10.72
C THR A 143 -14.40 -1.26 9.20
N LEU A 144 -14.25 -2.45 8.61
CA LEU A 144 -14.28 -2.62 7.17
C LEU A 144 -15.64 -2.23 6.60
N GLU A 145 -15.62 -1.32 5.64
CA GLU A 145 -16.76 -0.95 4.82
C GLU A 145 -16.39 -1.22 3.36
N MET A 146 -17.33 -1.78 2.60
CA MET A 146 -17.17 -2.02 1.18
C MET A 146 -18.49 -1.72 0.46
N GLU A 147 -18.41 -0.98 -0.63
CA GLU A 147 -19.56 -0.58 -1.44
C GLU A 147 -19.22 -0.66 -2.93
N ALA A 148 -20.24 -0.77 -3.77
CA ALA A 148 -20.07 -0.74 -5.22
C ALA A 148 -19.46 0.59 -5.66
N ASP A 149 -18.49 0.52 -6.56
CA ASP A 149 -17.87 1.68 -7.19
C ASP A 149 -17.73 1.42 -8.71
N PHE A 150 -17.33 2.44 -9.46
CA PHE A 150 -17.10 2.35 -10.90
C PHE A 150 -16.10 1.25 -11.26
N GLY A 151 -16.59 0.25 -11.99
CA GLY A 151 -15.80 -0.90 -12.41
C GLY A 151 -15.38 -1.85 -11.27
N GLY A 152 -15.89 -1.71 -10.05
CA GLY A 152 -15.72 -2.70 -8.99
C GLY A 152 -16.29 -2.27 -7.64
N VAL A 153 -15.42 -2.15 -6.64
CA VAL A 153 -15.77 -1.74 -5.26
C VAL A 153 -14.76 -0.78 -4.69
N VAL A 154 -15.20 0.06 -3.76
CA VAL A 154 -14.33 0.81 -2.85
C VAL A 154 -14.40 0.20 -1.46
N ILE A 155 -13.26 0.20 -0.77
CA ILE A 155 -13.00 -0.47 0.49
C ILE A 155 -12.39 0.56 1.44
N ARG A 156 -12.89 0.61 2.67
CA ARG A 156 -12.46 1.56 3.70
C ARG A 156 -12.24 0.85 5.02
N TRP A 157 -11.26 1.29 5.79
CA TRP A 157 -11.06 0.83 7.16
C TRP A 157 -10.38 1.91 8.01
N LYS A 158 -10.45 1.73 9.33
CA LYS A 158 -9.84 2.61 10.32
C LYS A 158 -8.80 1.85 11.13
N ASN A 159 -7.60 2.41 11.21
CA ASN A 159 -6.44 1.92 11.94
C ASN A 159 -6.02 2.95 13.00
N GLU A 160 -6.81 3.04 14.08
CA GLU A 160 -6.59 4.00 15.17
C GLU A 160 -5.21 3.88 15.83
N GLY A 161 -4.58 2.70 15.77
CA GLY A 161 -3.25 2.45 16.34
C GLY A 161 -2.09 2.77 15.40
N ASN A 162 -2.36 3.17 14.15
CA ASN A 162 -1.35 3.38 13.10
C ASN A 162 -0.37 2.20 12.94
N VAL A 163 -0.83 0.98 13.23
CA VAL A 163 0.00 -0.21 13.12
C VAL A 163 0.19 -0.60 11.65
N VAL A 164 1.24 -1.35 11.34
CA VAL A 164 1.39 -1.90 9.99
C VAL A 164 0.34 -2.99 9.79
N ILE A 165 -0.53 -2.79 8.79
CA ILE A 165 -1.51 -3.79 8.35
C ILE A 165 -1.38 -4.03 6.85
N GLY A 166 -1.37 -5.30 6.46
CA GLY A 166 -1.54 -5.73 5.07
C GLY A 166 -3.01 -6.04 4.78
N ALA A 167 -3.47 -5.76 3.57
CA ALA A 167 -4.80 -6.12 3.11
C ALA A 167 -4.71 -6.80 1.74
N PHE A 168 -5.12 -8.06 1.69
CA PHE A 168 -5.36 -8.78 0.44
C PHE A 168 -6.70 -8.33 -0.13
N LEU A 169 -6.67 -7.70 -1.29
CA LEU A 169 -7.87 -7.28 -2.02
C LEU A 169 -8.25 -8.41 -2.98
N LEU A 170 -9.45 -8.96 -2.81
CA LEU A 170 -9.87 -10.20 -3.46
C LEU A 170 -11.14 -9.95 -4.29
N ALA A 171 -11.24 -10.66 -5.39
CA ALA A 171 -12.46 -10.75 -6.16
C ALA A 171 -12.64 -12.18 -6.66
N MET A 172 -13.88 -12.68 -6.62
CA MET A 172 -14.19 -14.03 -7.05
C MET A 172 -14.27 -14.07 -8.58
N ASP A 173 -13.64 -15.08 -9.18
CA ASP A 173 -13.71 -15.36 -10.61
C ASP A 173 -15.02 -16.07 -10.98
N ASP A 174 -15.22 -16.32 -12.27
CA ASP A 174 -16.45 -16.93 -12.78
C ASP A 174 -16.55 -18.44 -12.43
N ASN A 175 -15.45 -19.05 -11.97
CA ASN A 175 -15.43 -20.44 -11.47
C ASN A 175 -15.73 -20.53 -9.97
N GLY A 176 -15.87 -19.39 -9.27
CA GLY A 176 -16.08 -19.33 -7.84
C GLY A 176 -14.80 -19.40 -7.00
N GLU A 177 -13.64 -19.19 -7.62
CA GLU A 177 -12.34 -19.14 -6.94
C GLU A 177 -11.94 -17.69 -6.61
N TRP A 178 -11.25 -17.50 -5.49
CA TRP A 178 -10.74 -16.17 -5.13
C TRP A 178 -9.51 -15.84 -5.96
N GLU A 179 -9.53 -14.67 -6.59
CA GLU A 179 -8.37 -14.07 -7.24
C GLU A 179 -7.84 -12.91 -6.39
N GLU A 180 -6.54 -12.93 -6.07
CA GLU A 180 -5.85 -11.81 -5.46
C GLU A 180 -5.63 -10.72 -6.50
N LYS A 181 -6.20 -9.54 -6.25
CA LYS A 181 -6.05 -8.37 -7.12
C LYS A 181 -4.93 -7.46 -6.71
N ASP A 182 -4.72 -7.34 -5.40
CA ASP A 182 -3.63 -6.55 -4.85
C ASP A 182 -3.33 -6.99 -3.42
N LEU A 183 -2.11 -6.70 -2.97
CA LEU A 183 -1.69 -6.76 -1.58
C LEU A 183 -1.12 -5.40 -1.19
N VAL A 184 -1.89 -4.65 -0.41
CA VAL A 184 -1.49 -3.32 0.04
C VAL A 184 -1.05 -3.33 1.50
N PHE A 185 -0.06 -2.52 1.84
CA PHE A 185 0.35 -2.27 3.22
C PHE A 185 0.06 -0.83 3.62
N SER A 186 -0.38 -0.64 4.85
CA SER A 186 -0.80 0.66 5.36
C SER A 186 -0.48 0.85 6.84
N THR A 187 -0.16 2.08 7.20
CA THR A 187 -0.04 2.57 8.59
C THR A 187 -0.91 3.80 8.84
N VAL A 188 -1.64 4.27 7.81
CA VAL A 188 -2.45 5.48 7.92
C VAL A 188 -3.69 5.23 8.77
N LYS A 189 -4.20 6.28 9.41
CA LYS A 189 -5.32 6.16 10.36
C LYS A 189 -6.63 5.76 9.69
N GLU A 190 -6.89 6.28 8.50
CA GLU A 190 -8.03 5.90 7.66
C GLU A 190 -7.48 5.65 6.26
N ASP A 191 -7.82 4.53 5.66
CA ASP A 191 -7.36 4.16 4.31
C ASP A 191 -8.57 3.85 3.42
N LYS A 192 -8.40 4.09 2.11
CA LYS A 192 -9.39 3.89 1.05
C LYS A 192 -8.70 3.19 -0.11
N ARG A 193 -9.22 2.04 -0.52
CA ARG A 193 -8.74 1.28 -1.68
C ARG A 193 -9.87 0.92 -2.62
N SER A 194 -9.55 0.61 -3.86
CA SER A 194 -10.54 0.17 -4.84
C SER A 194 -10.09 -1.11 -5.53
N ILE A 195 -11.04 -1.98 -5.84
CA ILE A 195 -10.87 -3.03 -6.85
C ILE A 195 -11.61 -2.56 -8.09
N ARG A 196 -10.99 -2.67 -9.27
CA ARG A 196 -11.54 -2.18 -10.55
C ARG A 196 -11.38 -3.22 -11.67
N GLY A 197 -11.89 -2.90 -12.86
CA GLY A 197 -11.73 -3.72 -14.07
C GLY A 197 -12.86 -4.73 -14.29
N TYR A 198 -13.98 -4.59 -13.59
CA TYR A 198 -15.12 -5.49 -13.67
C TYR A 198 -16.31 -4.89 -14.41
N ALA A 199 -16.99 -5.74 -15.17
CA ALA A 199 -18.25 -5.41 -15.83
C ALA A 199 -19.40 -5.22 -14.82
N VAL A 200 -20.53 -4.69 -15.30
CA VAL A 200 -21.77 -4.47 -14.54
C VAL A 200 -22.53 -5.79 -14.38
N GLU A 201 -21.86 -6.75 -13.76
CA GLU A 201 -22.37 -8.09 -13.47
C GLU A 201 -22.17 -8.37 -11.97
N GLU A 202 -23.06 -9.17 -11.39
CA GLU A 202 -22.96 -9.52 -9.97
C GLU A 202 -21.65 -10.26 -9.70
N ARG A 203 -20.89 -9.78 -8.70
CA ARG A 203 -19.60 -10.35 -8.32
C ARG A 203 -19.40 -10.31 -6.81
N VAL A 204 -18.62 -11.26 -6.31
CA VAL A 204 -18.21 -11.30 -4.91
C VAL A 204 -16.85 -10.64 -4.76
N PHE A 205 -16.76 -9.65 -3.88
CA PHE A 205 -15.52 -8.98 -3.53
C PHE A 205 -15.17 -9.27 -2.08
N GLY A 206 -13.88 -9.29 -1.76
CA GLY A 206 -13.38 -9.72 -0.47
C GLY A 206 -12.14 -8.95 -0.02
N VAL A 207 -11.96 -8.86 1.30
CA VAL A 207 -10.73 -8.35 1.92
C VAL A 207 -10.35 -9.26 3.08
N THR A 208 -9.07 -9.63 3.11
CA THR A 208 -8.46 -10.32 4.25
C THR A 208 -7.33 -9.46 4.78
N LEU A 209 -7.35 -9.16 6.08
CA LEU A 209 -6.28 -8.41 6.73
C LEU A 209 -5.20 -9.35 7.25
N VAL A 210 -3.94 -8.91 7.18
CA VAL A 210 -2.78 -9.62 7.73
C VAL A 210 -1.90 -8.65 8.51
N ASP A 211 -1.50 -9.03 9.72
CA ASP A 211 -0.54 -8.24 10.50
C ASP A 211 0.92 -8.64 10.22
N GLN A 212 1.87 -7.87 10.76
CA GLN A 212 3.30 -8.13 10.59
C GLN A 212 3.80 -9.43 11.25
N TYR A 213 2.97 -10.08 12.07
CA TYR A 213 3.26 -11.36 12.73
C TYR A 213 2.62 -12.54 11.97
N GLY A 214 1.98 -12.25 10.84
CA GLY A 214 1.30 -13.22 9.98
C GLY A 214 -0.03 -13.73 10.57
N ASN A 215 -0.65 -13.01 11.50
CA ASN A 215 -2.04 -13.27 11.87
C ASN A 215 -2.96 -12.73 10.79
N THR A 216 -4.00 -13.49 10.46
CA THR A 216 -4.95 -13.15 9.40
C THR A 216 -6.35 -13.07 9.95
N SER A 217 -7.16 -12.13 9.46
CA SER A 217 -8.61 -12.11 9.72
C SER A 217 -9.34 -13.16 8.88
N ASP A 218 -10.63 -13.36 9.18
CA ASP A 218 -11.56 -13.91 8.18
C ASP A 218 -11.64 -12.98 6.96
N THR A 219 -12.24 -13.46 5.87
CA THR A 219 -12.50 -12.64 4.68
C THR A 219 -13.80 -11.85 4.85
N PHE A 220 -13.70 -10.52 4.95
CA PHE A 220 -14.86 -9.64 4.83
C PHE A 220 -15.29 -9.61 3.36
N LYS A 221 -16.55 -9.92 3.06
CA LYS A 221 -17.01 -10.02 1.67
C LYS A 221 -18.41 -9.46 1.47
N ILE A 222 -18.64 -8.91 0.28
CA ILE A 222 -19.97 -8.53 -0.21
C ILE A 222 -20.19 -9.13 -1.59
N THR A 223 -21.46 -9.31 -1.93
CA THR A 223 -21.90 -9.57 -3.31
C THR A 223 -22.55 -8.29 -3.82
N THR A 224 -22.04 -7.73 -4.91
CA THR A 224 -22.57 -6.49 -5.47
C THR A 224 -22.38 -6.44 -6.99
N VAL A 225 -23.10 -5.54 -7.64
CA VAL A 225 -22.90 -5.21 -9.05
C VAL A 225 -22.07 -3.92 -9.13
N PRO A 226 -20.89 -3.92 -9.76
CA PRO A 226 -20.11 -2.71 -10.01
C PRO A 226 -20.89 -1.62 -10.74
N LEU A 227 -20.55 -0.35 -10.51
CA LEU A 227 -21.13 0.74 -11.28
C LEU A 227 -20.54 0.76 -12.69
N TYR A 228 -21.39 1.05 -13.68
CA TYR A 228 -20.97 1.19 -15.07
C TYR A 228 -20.01 2.35 -15.22
N GLU A 229 -18.92 2.16 -15.96
CA GLU A 229 -18.00 3.23 -16.32
C GLU A 229 -17.67 3.14 -17.80
N LYS A 230 -17.62 4.30 -18.46
CA LYS A 230 -16.99 4.45 -19.78
C LYS A 230 -16.30 5.81 -19.87
N GLU A 231 -15.43 5.95 -20.87
CA GLU A 231 -14.95 7.28 -21.28
C GLU A 231 -16.12 8.08 -21.88
N LEU A 232 -16.33 9.30 -21.40
CA LEU A 232 -17.34 10.19 -21.97
C LEU A 232 -16.93 10.65 -23.37
N ASN A 233 -17.90 10.78 -24.27
CA ASN A 233 -17.62 11.10 -25.67
C ASN A 233 -17.08 12.54 -25.82
N LYS A 234 -15.77 12.66 -26.01
CA LYS A 234 -15.04 13.93 -26.20
C LYS A 234 -15.57 14.82 -27.32
N LYS A 235 -16.27 14.28 -28.33
CA LYS A 235 -16.91 15.10 -29.38
C LYS A 235 -18.00 16.03 -28.84
N ASN A 236 -18.52 15.73 -27.66
CA ASN A 236 -19.50 16.58 -26.97
C ASN A 236 -18.84 17.69 -26.16
N PHE A 237 -17.53 17.60 -25.89
CA PHE A 237 -16.83 18.51 -25.00
C PHE A 237 -16.67 19.89 -25.63
N LYS A 238 -16.88 20.93 -24.83
CA LYS A 238 -16.76 22.31 -25.26
C LYS A 238 -16.11 23.16 -24.18
N ARG A 239 -15.30 24.11 -24.62
CA ARG A 239 -14.89 25.23 -23.79
C ARG A 239 -16.11 26.08 -23.41
N VAL A 240 -16.30 26.31 -22.12
CA VAL A 240 -17.34 27.24 -21.64
C VAL A 240 -16.84 28.68 -21.68
N GLY A 241 -15.66 28.92 -21.11
CA GLY A 241 -15.06 30.25 -21.01
C GLY A 241 -15.77 31.15 -20.00
N LEU A 242 -15.87 30.71 -18.74
CA LEU A 242 -16.42 31.53 -17.66
C LEU A 242 -15.52 32.74 -17.36
N ALA A 243 -16.06 33.80 -16.76
CA ALA A 243 -15.23 34.92 -16.31
C ALA A 243 -14.11 34.42 -15.37
N GLY A 244 -12.89 34.92 -15.61
CA GLY A 244 -11.67 34.48 -14.92
C GLY A 244 -10.98 33.25 -15.54
N ASP A 245 -11.63 32.48 -16.41
CA ASP A 245 -10.98 31.35 -17.06
C ASP A 245 -9.86 31.81 -18.00
N ASN A 246 -8.70 31.16 -17.89
CA ASN A 246 -7.65 31.30 -18.87
C ASN A 246 -8.06 30.53 -20.12
N ASN A 247 -8.40 31.25 -21.18
CA ASN A 247 -8.76 30.70 -22.48
C ASN A 247 -7.76 31.10 -23.57
N THR A 248 -6.59 31.58 -23.17
CA THR A 248 -5.58 32.08 -24.10
C THR A 248 -4.92 30.93 -24.85
N SER A 249 -4.44 31.23 -26.06
CA SER A 249 -3.75 30.27 -26.90
C SER A 249 -2.42 30.85 -27.38
N HIS A 250 -1.33 30.18 -27.04
CA HIS A 250 0.01 30.51 -27.50
C HIS A 250 0.34 29.70 -28.75
N ASN A 251 0.78 30.37 -29.81
CA ASN A 251 1.20 29.73 -31.07
C ASN A 251 0.16 28.76 -31.66
N ASN A 252 -1.13 29.14 -31.61
CA ASN A 252 -2.24 28.37 -32.18
C ASN A 252 -2.37 26.95 -31.59
N ARG A 253 -2.22 26.85 -30.28
CA ARG A 253 -2.39 25.65 -29.45
C ARG A 253 -3.56 25.89 -28.49
N PRO A 254 -4.80 25.81 -28.95
CA PRO A 254 -5.97 26.25 -28.19
C PRO A 254 -6.42 25.15 -27.22
N ILE A 255 -7.38 25.46 -26.34
CA ILE A 255 -7.81 24.53 -25.28
C ILE A 255 -8.50 23.28 -25.84
N GLU A 256 -9.08 23.37 -27.03
CA GLU A 256 -9.74 22.27 -27.72
C GLU A 256 -8.82 21.07 -27.99
N PHE A 257 -7.49 21.26 -27.94
CA PHE A 257 -6.52 20.17 -28.08
C PHE A 257 -6.52 19.23 -26.88
N ILE A 258 -7.04 19.62 -25.70
CA ILE A 258 -7.02 18.73 -24.53
C ILE A 258 -8.12 17.65 -24.55
N TRP A 259 -8.90 17.56 -25.62
CA TRP A 259 -9.90 16.50 -25.81
C TRP A 259 -10.03 16.10 -27.29
N ASP A 260 -8.96 16.25 -28.08
CA ASP A 260 -8.96 15.91 -29.51
C ASP A 260 -8.45 14.48 -29.79
N GLY A 261 -7.87 13.82 -28.78
CA GLY A 261 -7.34 12.46 -28.87
C GLY A 261 -5.91 12.38 -29.43
N ASP A 262 -5.22 13.50 -29.66
CA ASP A 262 -3.84 13.55 -30.14
C ASP A 262 -2.87 14.05 -29.05
N LEU A 263 -2.17 13.11 -28.41
CA LEU A 263 -1.14 13.41 -27.39
C LEU A 263 0.05 14.23 -27.91
N ASN A 264 0.17 14.46 -29.22
CA ASN A 264 1.21 15.32 -29.81
C ASN A 264 0.77 16.79 -29.90
N GLN A 265 -0.53 17.07 -29.74
CA GLN A 265 -1.04 18.42 -29.55
C GLN A 265 -1.10 18.75 -28.06
N ILE A 266 -1.04 20.04 -27.75
CA ILE A 266 -1.23 20.53 -26.39
C ILE A 266 -2.04 21.80 -26.41
N TRP A 267 -2.80 22.07 -25.36
CA TRP A 267 -3.12 23.43 -25.01
C TRP A 267 -1.91 24.10 -24.38
N HIS A 268 -1.58 25.30 -24.88
CA HIS A 268 -0.55 26.14 -24.30
C HIS A 268 -1.13 27.53 -24.07
N THR A 269 -1.32 27.93 -22.81
CA THR A 269 -1.76 29.30 -22.51
C THR A 269 -0.64 30.31 -22.77
N VAL A 270 -0.99 31.56 -23.04
CA VAL A 270 -0.01 32.63 -23.27
C VAL A 270 0.70 32.99 -21.95
N PRO A 271 2.03 32.77 -21.82
CA PRO A 271 2.73 32.97 -20.53
C PRO A 271 2.63 34.38 -19.95
N ASN A 272 2.54 35.40 -20.81
CA ASN A 272 2.55 36.81 -20.41
C ASN A 272 1.16 37.46 -20.52
N ALA A 273 0.08 36.68 -20.49
CA ALA A 273 -1.28 37.20 -20.59
C ALA A 273 -1.84 37.78 -19.27
N GLY A 274 -1.04 37.79 -18.20
CA GLY A 274 -1.43 38.38 -16.91
C GLY A 274 -2.20 37.45 -15.96
N PHE A 275 -2.28 36.15 -16.27
CA PHE A 275 -2.82 35.14 -15.36
C PHE A 275 -1.78 34.75 -14.29
N THR A 276 -2.23 34.44 -13.09
CA THR A 276 -1.41 33.92 -12.00
C THR A 276 -2.13 32.75 -11.32
N PRO A 277 -1.43 31.70 -10.89
CA PRO A 277 -2.06 30.65 -10.09
C PRO A 277 -2.74 31.21 -8.81
N PRO A 278 -3.90 30.66 -8.39
CA PRO A 278 -4.64 29.60 -9.05
C PRO A 278 -5.29 30.07 -10.37
N GLN A 279 -5.13 29.28 -11.43
CA GLN A 279 -5.73 29.53 -12.74
C GLN A 279 -6.91 28.61 -12.98
N THR A 280 -7.96 29.08 -13.65
CA THR A 280 -9.14 28.27 -13.92
C THR A 280 -9.40 28.04 -15.39
N PHE A 281 -10.03 26.92 -15.71
CA PHE A 281 -10.69 26.69 -17.00
C PHE A 281 -11.86 25.72 -16.82
N THR A 282 -12.87 25.86 -17.68
CA THR A 282 -14.14 25.13 -17.54
C THR A 282 -14.52 24.41 -18.83
N ILE A 283 -14.89 23.14 -18.70
CA ILE A 283 -15.33 22.25 -19.78
C ILE A 283 -16.80 21.90 -19.57
N ASP A 284 -17.62 22.07 -20.61
CA ASP A 284 -18.94 21.44 -20.73
C ASP A 284 -18.72 20.04 -21.32
N LEU A 285 -19.03 18.99 -20.57
CA LEU A 285 -18.89 17.60 -21.02
C LEU A 285 -19.94 17.23 -22.08
N GLY A 286 -20.97 18.07 -22.25
CA GLY A 286 -22.05 17.89 -23.22
C GLY A 286 -22.98 16.72 -22.94
N ALA A 287 -22.80 16.04 -21.80
CA ALA A 287 -23.69 15.05 -21.23
C ALA A 287 -23.76 15.22 -19.71
N GLN A 288 -24.86 14.82 -19.09
CA GLN A 288 -24.97 14.68 -17.64
C GLN A 288 -24.49 13.27 -17.29
N ALA A 289 -23.56 13.15 -16.35
CA ALA A 289 -22.99 11.87 -15.98
C ALA A 289 -22.59 11.82 -14.50
N GLN A 290 -22.66 10.64 -13.90
CA GLN A 290 -22.00 10.36 -12.63
C GLN A 290 -20.52 10.16 -12.91
N LEU A 291 -19.69 11.12 -12.50
CA LEU A 291 -18.27 11.13 -12.83
C LEU A 291 -17.49 10.24 -11.86
N SER A 292 -16.56 9.46 -12.40
CA SER A 292 -15.78 8.49 -11.64
C SER A 292 -14.32 8.91 -11.46
N ARG A 293 -13.69 9.37 -12.54
CA ARG A 293 -12.26 9.74 -12.59
C ARG A 293 -11.96 10.58 -13.82
N LEU A 294 -10.77 11.17 -13.81
CA LEU A 294 -10.14 11.69 -15.01
C LEU A 294 -8.78 11.04 -15.24
N MET A 295 -8.39 10.97 -16.50
CA MET A 295 -7.01 10.78 -16.91
C MET A 295 -6.49 12.09 -17.47
N LEU A 296 -5.29 12.50 -17.09
CA LEU A 296 -4.61 13.69 -17.60
C LEU A 296 -3.26 13.31 -18.20
N TRP A 297 -3.02 13.80 -19.41
CA TRP A 297 -1.73 13.77 -20.06
C TRP A 297 -1.20 15.19 -20.15
N ASN A 298 -0.02 15.37 -19.61
CA ASN A 298 0.75 16.60 -19.72
C ASN A 298 1.54 16.62 -21.04
N ARG A 299 2.21 17.74 -21.32
CA ARG A 299 3.11 17.84 -22.45
C ARG A 299 4.26 16.83 -22.34
N LEU A 300 4.40 15.96 -23.35
CA LEU A 300 5.32 14.82 -23.34
C LEU A 300 6.71 15.10 -23.93
N ASP A 301 6.84 15.99 -24.92
CA ASP A 301 8.00 16.20 -25.82
C ASP A 301 9.30 16.71 -25.15
N GLY A 302 9.81 15.94 -24.18
CA GLY A 302 10.97 16.28 -23.33
C GLY A 302 10.62 17.10 -22.09
N PHE A 303 9.33 17.24 -21.77
CA PHE A 303 8.84 18.07 -20.66
C PHE A 303 8.17 17.28 -19.53
N THR A 304 8.43 15.96 -19.45
CA THR A 304 8.03 15.07 -18.34
C THR A 304 8.23 15.75 -16.99
N PHE A 305 7.13 15.95 -16.24
CA PHE A 305 7.08 16.66 -14.95
C PHE A 305 7.85 18.01 -14.93
N ALA A 306 7.69 18.84 -15.96
CA ALA A 306 8.44 20.09 -16.13
C ALA A 306 7.60 21.26 -16.67
N GLN A 307 8.16 22.47 -16.55
CA GLN A 307 7.58 23.71 -17.10
C GLN A 307 6.13 24.00 -16.66
N HIS A 308 5.23 24.11 -17.64
CA HIS A 308 3.84 24.54 -17.50
C HIS A 308 2.91 23.35 -17.27
N ASN A 309 3.45 22.12 -17.22
CA ASN A 309 2.69 20.93 -16.87
C ASN A 309 2.06 21.09 -15.49
N VAL A 310 0.81 20.66 -15.38
CA VAL A 310 0.03 20.75 -14.15
C VAL A 310 0.73 19.97 -13.02
N HIS A 311 0.64 20.45 -11.78
CA HIS A 311 1.19 19.76 -10.62
C HIS A 311 0.16 19.64 -9.50
N TYR A 312 -0.29 20.76 -8.93
CA TYR A 312 -1.38 20.77 -7.94
C TYR A 312 -2.62 21.40 -8.55
N PHE A 313 -3.76 20.72 -8.45
CA PHE A 313 -5.02 21.22 -8.99
C PHE A 313 -6.24 20.66 -8.28
N GLU A 314 -7.32 21.43 -8.27
CA GLU A 314 -8.64 20.95 -7.87
C GLU A 314 -9.51 20.73 -9.10
N VAL A 315 -10.45 19.79 -9.00
CA VAL A 315 -11.53 19.64 -9.98
C VAL A 315 -12.86 19.79 -9.28
N TRP A 316 -13.71 20.67 -9.82
CA TRP A 316 -15.05 20.95 -9.32
C TRP A 316 -16.07 20.58 -10.37
N GLY A 317 -17.24 20.11 -9.93
CA GLY A 317 -18.35 19.74 -10.80
C GLY A 317 -19.63 20.50 -10.49
N THR A 318 -20.43 20.79 -11.52
CA THR A 318 -21.84 21.16 -11.35
C THR A 318 -22.67 20.62 -12.50
N ASN A 319 -23.97 20.42 -12.26
CA ASN A 319 -24.89 20.01 -13.31
C ASN A 319 -25.38 21.20 -14.15
N GLU A 320 -25.49 22.39 -13.53
CA GLU A 320 -26.05 23.59 -14.15
C GLU A 320 -25.28 24.85 -13.74
N LEU A 321 -25.03 25.75 -14.69
CA LEU A 321 -24.45 27.06 -14.41
C LEU A 321 -25.56 28.00 -13.91
N LYS A 322 -25.52 28.41 -12.64
CA LYS A 322 -26.56 29.25 -12.03
C LYS A 322 -26.53 30.72 -12.47
N GLU A 323 -25.41 31.17 -13.02
CA GLU A 323 -25.21 32.54 -13.50
C GLU A 323 -24.85 32.57 -15.00
N PRO A 324 -25.06 33.68 -15.72
CA PRO A 324 -24.59 33.82 -17.10
C PRO A 324 -23.07 33.69 -17.21
N VAL A 325 -22.56 33.10 -18.29
CA VAL A 325 -21.12 32.85 -18.54
C VAL A 325 -20.22 34.09 -18.31
N GLY A 326 -20.70 35.28 -18.68
CA GLY A 326 -19.95 36.54 -18.54
C GLY A 326 -20.09 37.25 -17.18
N SER A 327 -20.75 36.64 -16.19
CA SER A 327 -20.93 37.23 -14.87
C SER A 327 -19.61 37.28 -14.08
N ASP A 328 -19.36 38.39 -13.39
CA ASP A 328 -18.20 38.52 -12.48
C ASP A 328 -18.24 37.51 -11.32
N TYR A 329 -19.41 36.91 -11.06
CA TYR A 329 -19.61 35.79 -10.13
C TYR A 329 -18.50 34.73 -10.24
N TRP A 330 -18.16 34.35 -11.48
CA TRP A 330 -17.19 33.29 -11.77
C TRP A 330 -15.75 33.63 -11.39
N SER A 331 -15.45 34.91 -11.17
CA SER A 331 -14.13 35.45 -10.79
C SER A 331 -13.96 35.68 -9.29
N THR A 332 -15.04 35.60 -8.50
CA THR A 332 -15.06 36.00 -7.08
C THR A 332 -14.93 34.83 -6.09
N GLY A 333 -14.82 33.60 -6.58
CA GLY A 333 -14.75 32.38 -5.77
C GLY A 333 -16.10 31.90 -5.21
N ASN A 334 -17.12 32.77 -5.15
CA ASN A 334 -18.47 32.45 -4.66
C ASN A 334 -19.12 31.26 -5.38
N TRP A 335 -18.75 31.01 -6.64
CA TRP A 335 -19.21 29.85 -7.40
C TRP A 335 -18.98 28.51 -6.70
N ARG A 336 -18.01 28.41 -5.80
CA ARG A 336 -17.73 27.17 -5.05
C ARG A 336 -18.90 26.73 -4.17
N ASP A 337 -19.79 27.63 -3.75
CA ASP A 337 -20.98 27.27 -2.97
C ASP A 337 -22.03 26.53 -3.82
N ASP A 338 -21.96 26.66 -5.15
CA ASP A 338 -22.87 26.03 -6.11
C ASP A 338 -22.28 24.80 -6.82
N TRP A 339 -21.03 24.46 -6.50
CA TRP A 339 -20.25 23.40 -7.14
C TRP A 339 -19.78 22.39 -6.10
N VAL A 340 -19.61 21.15 -6.52
CA VAL A 340 -19.10 20.08 -5.67
C VAL A 340 -17.61 19.89 -5.98
N LEU A 341 -16.76 19.85 -4.95
CA LEU A 341 -15.36 19.47 -5.10
C LEU A 341 -15.30 17.97 -5.42
N LEU A 342 -14.77 17.63 -6.59
CA LEU A 342 -14.55 16.24 -7.02
C LEU A 342 -13.22 15.69 -6.52
N GLY A 343 -12.23 16.57 -6.32
CA GLY A 343 -10.97 16.21 -5.68
C GLY A 343 -9.96 17.34 -5.71
N ASP A 344 -9.01 17.25 -4.77
CA ASP A 344 -7.80 18.08 -4.70
C ASP A 344 -6.59 17.17 -4.90
N PHE A 345 -5.91 17.36 -6.03
CA PHE A 345 -4.97 16.40 -6.58
C PHE A 345 -3.55 16.95 -6.66
N GLU A 346 -2.61 16.04 -6.48
CA GLU A 346 -1.18 16.21 -6.75
C GLU A 346 -0.75 15.21 -7.81
N GLU A 347 -0.05 15.71 -8.82
CA GLU A 347 0.63 14.86 -9.78
C GLU A 347 1.94 14.34 -9.17
N ILE A 348 1.96 13.04 -8.83
CA ILE A 348 3.13 12.44 -8.18
C ILE A 348 4.13 11.97 -9.23
N LYS A 349 5.36 12.47 -9.10
CA LYS A 349 6.51 11.98 -9.85
C LYS A 349 7.05 10.68 -9.22
N PRO A 350 6.98 9.52 -9.91
CA PRO A 350 7.33 8.22 -9.33
C PRO A 350 8.72 8.16 -8.72
N SER A 351 9.71 8.76 -9.39
CA SER A 351 11.10 8.68 -8.93
C SER A 351 11.40 9.57 -7.71
N GLY A 352 10.55 10.55 -7.41
CA GLY A 352 10.83 11.60 -6.43
C GLY A 352 12.04 12.48 -6.76
N LEU A 353 12.62 12.35 -7.95
CA LEU A 353 13.81 13.12 -8.35
C LEU A 353 13.50 14.62 -8.49
N PRO A 354 14.48 15.49 -8.26
CA PRO A 354 14.30 16.94 -8.40
C PRO A 354 13.78 17.36 -9.79
N LEU A 355 13.23 18.58 -9.88
CA LEU A 355 12.82 19.19 -11.14
C LEU A 355 13.95 19.15 -12.18
N ASN A 356 13.59 18.84 -13.43
CA ASN A 356 14.51 18.66 -14.57
C ASN A 356 15.43 17.40 -14.52
N GLN A 357 15.17 16.45 -13.62
CA GLN A 357 15.84 15.14 -13.63
C GLN A 357 14.78 14.05 -13.68
N ASN A 358 14.74 13.24 -14.74
CA ASN A 358 13.75 12.18 -14.89
C ASN A 358 14.46 10.83 -15.11
N ASN A 359 13.87 9.75 -14.61
CA ASN A 359 14.27 8.38 -14.96
C ASN A 359 13.25 7.73 -15.92
N ASP A 360 13.47 6.47 -16.28
CA ASP A 360 12.58 5.75 -17.21
C ASP A 360 11.16 5.53 -16.63
N GLU A 361 11.03 5.43 -15.30
CA GLU A 361 9.73 5.28 -14.63
C GLU A 361 8.89 6.55 -14.76
N ASP A 362 9.51 7.73 -14.61
CA ASP A 362 8.85 9.01 -14.78
C ASP A 362 8.31 9.19 -16.21
N VAL A 363 9.13 8.80 -17.20
CA VAL A 363 8.76 8.86 -18.62
C VAL A 363 7.62 7.89 -18.93
N ALA A 364 7.69 6.66 -18.40
CA ALA A 364 6.64 5.66 -18.57
C ALA A 364 5.31 6.13 -17.97
N ALA A 365 5.32 6.68 -16.76
CA ALA A 365 4.12 7.20 -16.10
C ALA A 365 3.49 8.35 -16.89
N THR A 366 4.31 9.31 -17.35
CA THR A 366 3.82 10.45 -18.14
C THR A 366 3.23 10.00 -19.49
N ASN A 367 3.84 9.01 -20.16
CA ASN A 367 3.31 8.45 -21.41
C ASN A 367 2.02 7.64 -21.22
N ALA A 368 1.88 6.93 -20.09
CA ALA A 368 0.66 6.21 -19.75
C ALA A 368 -0.51 7.15 -19.40
N GLY A 369 -0.19 8.35 -18.91
CA GLY A 369 -1.15 9.29 -18.35
C GLY A 369 -1.34 9.07 -16.87
N LEU A 370 -1.79 10.12 -16.19
CA LEU A 370 -1.99 10.09 -14.74
C LEU A 370 -3.49 10.03 -14.43
N GLU A 371 -3.85 9.09 -13.57
CA GLU A 371 -5.22 8.84 -13.15
C GLU A 371 -5.53 9.61 -11.85
N PHE A 372 -6.70 10.26 -11.81
CA PHE A 372 -7.20 10.96 -10.64
C PHE A 372 -8.64 10.56 -10.38
N ILE A 373 -8.87 9.90 -9.25
CA ILE A 373 -10.16 9.33 -8.87
C ILE A 373 -10.99 10.42 -8.19
N PHE A 374 -12.22 10.62 -8.65
CA PHE A 374 -13.14 11.57 -8.03
C PHE A 374 -13.78 11.00 -6.77
N GLU A 375 -14.26 11.90 -5.91
CA GLU A 375 -15.18 11.49 -4.85
C GLU A 375 -16.50 10.98 -5.43
N SER A 376 -16.94 9.84 -4.91
CA SER A 376 -18.18 9.17 -5.32
C SER A 376 -19.41 9.85 -4.73
N GLY A 377 -20.60 9.54 -5.27
CA GLY A 377 -21.86 10.02 -4.71
C GLY A 377 -22.14 11.52 -4.91
N THR A 378 -21.44 12.16 -5.85
CA THR A 378 -21.58 13.60 -6.14
C THR A 378 -22.75 13.94 -7.07
N GLY A 379 -23.50 12.92 -7.51
CA GLY A 379 -24.66 13.05 -8.40
C GLY A 379 -24.27 13.21 -9.87
N ASP A 380 -25.25 13.55 -10.70
CA ASP A 380 -25.04 13.77 -12.13
C ASP A 380 -24.49 15.18 -12.37
N LEU A 381 -23.40 15.27 -13.13
CA LEU A 381 -22.66 16.50 -13.41
C LEU A 381 -22.45 16.66 -14.91
N ARG A 382 -22.34 17.91 -15.35
CA ARG A 382 -22.14 18.25 -16.77
C ARG A 382 -20.96 19.18 -17.00
N TYR A 383 -20.71 20.09 -16.08
CA TYR A 383 -19.63 21.05 -16.17
C TYR A 383 -18.55 20.67 -15.17
N ILE A 384 -17.31 20.64 -15.63
CA ILE A 384 -16.15 20.52 -14.74
C ILE A 384 -15.27 21.76 -14.86
N ARG A 385 -14.78 22.24 -13.72
CA ARG A 385 -13.90 23.40 -13.62
C ARG A 385 -12.63 22.99 -12.90
N PHE A 386 -11.51 23.19 -13.58
CA PHE A 386 -10.19 23.00 -13.01
C PHE A 386 -9.77 24.27 -12.30
N VAL A 387 -9.12 24.11 -11.14
CA VAL A 387 -8.42 25.17 -10.42
C VAL A 387 -6.97 24.73 -10.30
N VAL A 388 -6.13 25.12 -11.25
CA VAL A 388 -4.70 24.78 -11.26
C VAL A 388 -3.95 25.70 -10.31
N LYS A 389 -3.54 25.16 -9.16
CA LYS A 389 -2.87 25.87 -8.07
C LYS A 389 -1.38 26.06 -8.35
N GLU A 390 -0.75 25.09 -9.01
CA GLU A 390 0.68 25.11 -9.29
C GLU A 390 1.01 24.26 -10.52
N THR A 391 2.02 24.68 -11.28
CA THR A 391 2.68 23.87 -12.31
C THR A 391 4.06 23.43 -11.83
N TRP A 392 4.64 22.40 -12.45
CA TRP A 392 5.95 21.85 -12.06
C TRP A 392 7.08 22.90 -11.94
N ALA A 393 7.11 23.91 -12.81
CA ALA A 393 8.07 25.02 -12.74
C ALA A 393 7.51 26.31 -12.12
N ARG A 394 6.33 26.26 -11.49
CA ARG A 394 5.67 27.40 -10.82
C ARG A 394 5.49 28.61 -11.73
N THR A 395 4.99 28.35 -12.93
CA THR A 395 4.84 29.35 -14.00
C THR A 395 3.40 29.80 -14.16
N ALA A 396 3.21 30.93 -14.83
CA ALA A 396 1.90 31.50 -15.17
C ALA A 396 1.23 30.86 -16.41
N ALA A 397 1.91 29.97 -17.13
CA ALA A 397 1.30 29.24 -18.24
C ALA A 397 0.97 27.79 -17.85
N LEU A 398 0.06 27.19 -18.60
CA LEU A 398 -0.37 25.80 -18.51
C LEU A 398 -0.03 25.04 -19.80
N HIS A 399 0.39 23.78 -19.62
CA HIS A 399 0.50 22.75 -20.65
C HIS A 399 -0.40 21.59 -20.25
N ILE A 400 -1.26 21.18 -21.17
CA ILE A 400 -2.05 19.95 -21.05
C ILE A 400 -2.15 19.38 -22.45
N ALA A 401 -1.82 18.10 -22.62
CA ALA A 401 -1.95 17.39 -23.90
C ALA A 401 -3.37 16.86 -24.07
N GLU A 402 -3.90 16.14 -23.07
CA GLU A 402 -5.20 15.48 -23.17
C GLU A 402 -5.83 15.31 -21.79
N ILE A 403 -7.15 15.32 -21.74
CA ILE A 403 -7.98 14.96 -20.60
C ILE A 403 -9.04 13.99 -21.08
N ALA A 404 -9.14 12.83 -20.43
CA ALA A 404 -10.28 11.94 -20.57
C ALA A 404 -11.08 11.93 -19.26
N VAL A 405 -12.40 12.01 -19.36
CA VAL A 405 -13.30 11.96 -18.20
C VAL A 405 -14.14 10.70 -18.30
N PHE A 406 -14.24 9.97 -17.19
CA PHE A 406 -14.96 8.71 -17.12
C PHE A 406 -16.18 8.83 -16.20
N GLY A 407 -17.19 8.01 -16.47
CA GLY A 407 -18.41 7.97 -15.68
C GLY A 407 -19.54 7.18 -16.35
N ASP A 408 -20.75 7.35 -15.83
CA ASP A 408 -22.00 6.83 -16.41
C ASP A 408 -22.89 8.01 -16.84
N ASP A 409 -23.10 8.16 -18.16
CA ASP A 409 -24.01 9.15 -18.77
C ASP A 409 -25.39 8.56 -19.11
N GLY A 410 -25.68 7.33 -18.67
CA GLY A 410 -26.90 6.59 -18.96
C GLY A 410 -26.97 5.98 -20.36
N VAL A 411 -25.97 6.19 -21.23
CA VAL A 411 -25.88 5.59 -22.56
C VAL A 411 -25.00 4.34 -22.50
N ARG A 412 -25.63 3.18 -22.65
CA ARG A 412 -24.95 1.87 -22.64
C ARG A 412 -24.74 1.40 -24.08
N GLU A 413 -23.52 0.98 -24.40
CA GLU A 413 -23.16 0.38 -25.70
C GLU A 413 -23.59 -1.08 -25.82
#